data_AF-A0A2A2GPY6-F1
#
_entry.id   AF-A0A2A2GPY6-F1
#
_cell.length_a   1.000
_cell.length_b   1.000
_cell.length_c   1.000
_cell.angle_alpha   90.00
_cell.angle_beta   90.00
_cell.angle_gamma   90.00
#
_symmetry.space_group_name_H-M   'P 1'
#
loop_
_entity.id
_entity.type
_entity.pdbx_description
1 polymer ?
#
loop_
_entity_poly.entity_id
_entity_poly.type
_entity_poly.pdbx_seq_one_letter_code
_entity_poly.pdbx_strand_id
1 'polypeptide(L)'
;MNEYQKAYLALSKALLFCSNPLVIAPKTPFNTTENLHSSLRSKIFYDKENDKVYIFAYHNDMLDCNTLLEDIRTLTNQNQQSLQDYDIAIFLDSTLLLGSKESPNNPLFFGELDKEGVFIESKPIYHLIGETDYDTKDSKETFTQTLQIFLNGNTLTLLNYSLLDSSLNIKLGCNSSESKAIQEKEKAQRDKDSSPLAQNDKSQSTSMLHPILEDTEIKCPHNGVAQLKSNRGKSFTSKGIPMVLESDLLHSSIIGCTNPLLSGGPCTMVATILPNARGLKKFNDDYPIMQDLVSSGVMSDKGFPLICTPKENTFRINSPNPSNANTQSKEALLATIKLTKPLLRLYYKEHTKQIDNIPVHRYKINDILQESDTPFGLLELDMHKDSKDLQDTDLQAHLQASYPKDYEFKEIDVTIGIHRLALVFIIRQTIPKVYKQAYKEYEYKEYGVGIYKQLLEYSKDIQHNKESMENQENSLQSIVITHTRVFLAPYGAKKLSFEFANGLDSIIEEKEGVLKIHLINQIVKKGI
;
A
#
# COMPACT_ATOMS: atom_id res chain seq x y z
N MET A 1 27.91 -32.77 17.48
CA MET A 1 27.37 -32.12 16.25
C MET A 1 26.13 -31.35 16.65
N ASN A 2 26.12 -30.02 16.45
CA ASN A 2 24.94 -29.20 16.75
C ASN A 2 23.82 -29.45 15.70
N GLU A 3 22.59 -29.00 15.97
CA GLU A 3 21.45 -29.25 15.07
C GLU A 3 21.68 -28.70 13.65
N TYR A 4 22.33 -27.54 13.52
CA TYR A 4 22.67 -26.98 12.21
C TYR A 4 23.62 -27.89 11.42
N GLN A 5 24.66 -28.45 12.06
CA GLN A 5 25.58 -29.38 11.43
C GLN A 5 24.89 -30.70 11.05
N LYS A 6 23.93 -31.19 11.85
CA LYS A 6 23.11 -32.36 11.50
C LYS A 6 22.26 -32.08 10.27
N ALA A 7 21.57 -30.93 10.24
CA ALA A 7 20.75 -30.49 9.12
C ALA A 7 21.58 -30.32 7.84
N TYR A 8 22.75 -29.69 7.94
CA TYR A 8 23.66 -29.49 6.81
C TYR A 8 24.23 -30.82 6.29
N LEU A 9 24.57 -31.76 7.18
CA LEU A 9 25.01 -33.10 6.79
C LEU A 9 23.90 -33.90 6.11
N ALA A 10 22.65 -33.84 6.62
CA ALA A 10 21.50 -34.49 6.00
C ALA A 10 21.21 -33.91 4.61
N LEU A 11 21.22 -32.59 4.46
CA LEU A 11 21.11 -31.91 3.16
C LEU A 11 22.24 -32.33 2.20
N SER A 12 23.49 -32.38 2.68
CA SER A 12 24.66 -32.75 1.88
C SER A 12 24.57 -34.20 1.38
N LYS A 13 24.12 -35.13 2.24
CA LYS A 13 23.85 -36.53 1.84
C LYS A 13 22.75 -36.60 0.78
N ALA A 14 21.65 -35.88 0.97
CA ALA A 14 20.57 -35.85 -0.01
C ALA A 14 21.01 -35.28 -1.37
N LEU A 15 21.85 -34.24 -1.38
CA LEU A 15 22.41 -33.65 -2.61
C LEU A 15 23.42 -34.55 -3.32
N LEU A 16 24.19 -35.36 -2.58
CA LEU A 16 25.23 -36.23 -3.14
C LEU A 16 24.70 -37.57 -3.64
N PHE A 17 23.62 -38.10 -3.05
CA PHE A 17 23.13 -39.47 -3.31
C PHE A 17 21.74 -39.56 -3.96
N CYS A 18 21.01 -38.45 -4.12
CA CYS A 18 19.73 -38.45 -4.85
C CYS A 18 19.82 -37.70 -6.18
N SER A 19 19.21 -38.25 -7.23
CA SER A 19 19.13 -37.65 -8.55
C SER A 19 18.22 -36.40 -8.62
N ASN A 20 17.43 -36.12 -7.58
CA ASN A 20 16.60 -34.93 -7.41
C ASN A 20 16.30 -34.70 -5.91
N PRO A 21 17.15 -33.99 -5.16
CA PRO A 21 16.79 -33.57 -3.81
C PRO A 21 15.57 -32.63 -3.88
N LEU A 22 14.49 -32.97 -3.18
CA LEU A 22 13.30 -32.12 -3.08
C LEU A 22 13.64 -30.94 -2.15
N VAL A 23 14.12 -29.86 -2.75
CA VAL A 23 14.31 -28.57 -2.08
C VAL A 23 13.34 -27.61 -2.74
N ILE A 24 12.38 -27.11 -1.97
CA ILE A 24 11.43 -26.10 -2.44
C ILE A 24 11.80 -24.75 -1.85
N ALA A 25 11.61 -23.71 -2.65
CA ALA A 25 11.65 -22.32 -2.18
C ALA A 25 10.21 -21.90 -1.83
N PRO A 26 9.99 -21.16 -0.73
CA PRO A 26 8.67 -20.63 -0.40
C PRO A 26 8.11 -19.76 -1.54
N LYS A 27 6.78 -19.79 -1.72
CA LYS A 27 6.09 -19.13 -2.85
C LYS A 27 6.01 -17.60 -2.79
N THR A 28 6.47 -16.96 -1.71
CA THR A 28 6.37 -15.50 -1.52
C THR A 28 7.73 -14.79 -1.46
N PRO A 29 8.43 -14.57 -2.59
CA PRO A 29 9.54 -13.62 -2.65
C PRO A 29 9.05 -12.24 -3.10
N PHE A 30 9.56 -11.18 -2.45
CA PHE A 30 9.58 -9.84 -3.03
C PHE A 30 10.49 -9.87 -4.27
N ASN A 31 9.96 -9.47 -5.43
CA ASN A 31 10.79 -9.14 -6.58
C ASN A 31 11.53 -7.83 -6.28
N THR A 32 12.84 -7.90 -6.05
CA THR A 32 13.73 -6.75 -6.22
C THR A 32 14.61 -6.97 -7.44
N THR A 33 14.68 -5.94 -8.27
CA THR A 33 15.34 -5.91 -9.57
C THR A 33 16.87 -5.96 -9.42
N GLU A 34 17.47 -6.84 -10.23
CA GLU A 34 18.86 -6.90 -10.72
C GLU A 34 20.02 -7.12 -9.71
N ASN A 35 20.33 -8.41 -9.55
CA ASN A 35 21.66 -9.04 -9.44
C ASN A 35 22.77 -8.34 -8.63
N LEU A 36 22.93 -8.76 -7.37
CA LEU A 36 24.17 -9.38 -6.88
C LEU A 36 23.79 -10.41 -5.78
N HIS A 37 24.25 -11.65 -5.94
CA HIS A 37 23.95 -12.86 -5.13
C HIS A 37 22.58 -13.55 -5.32
N SER A 38 22.41 -14.17 -6.47
CA SER A 38 21.39 -15.19 -6.75
C SER A 38 21.61 -16.56 -6.04
N SER A 39 22.11 -16.64 -4.80
CA SER A 39 22.46 -17.95 -4.20
C SER A 39 21.86 -18.34 -2.84
N LEU A 40 21.10 -17.51 -2.12
CA LEU A 40 20.55 -17.93 -0.81
C LEU A 40 19.09 -17.45 -0.63
N ARG A 41 18.16 -18.08 -1.35
CA ARG A 41 16.73 -18.05 -0.97
C ARG A 41 16.53 -18.93 0.25
N SER A 42 15.52 -18.64 1.09
CA SER A 42 15.03 -19.61 2.08
C SER A 42 14.86 -20.99 1.45
N LYS A 43 15.47 -22.01 2.05
CA LYS A 43 15.40 -23.40 1.57
C LYS A 43 14.70 -24.27 2.60
N ILE A 44 13.71 -25.01 2.14
CA ILE A 44 13.04 -26.04 2.94
C ILE A 44 13.51 -27.40 2.45
N PHE A 45 13.95 -28.23 3.39
CA PHE A 45 14.46 -29.57 3.14
C PHE A 45 13.75 -30.55 4.08
N TYR A 46 13.37 -31.71 3.57
CA TYR A 46 12.77 -32.79 4.36
C TYR A 46 13.72 -33.98 4.45
N ASP A 47 14.18 -34.25 5.65
CA ASP A 47 14.98 -35.41 6.00
C ASP A 47 14.07 -36.61 6.27
N LYS A 48 13.88 -37.41 5.23
CA LYS A 48 13.03 -38.61 5.27
C LYS A 48 13.51 -39.66 6.26
N GLU A 49 14.80 -39.71 6.58
CA GLU A 49 15.34 -40.73 7.51
C GLU A 49 14.92 -40.41 8.94
N ASN A 50 14.87 -39.13 9.29
CA ASN A 50 14.55 -38.66 10.64
C ASN A 50 13.14 -38.05 10.76
N ASP A 51 12.34 -38.08 9.69
CA ASP A 51 11.00 -37.45 9.60
C ASP A 51 11.00 -35.98 10.06
N LYS A 52 12.02 -35.23 9.62
CA LYS A 52 12.30 -33.87 10.10
C LYS A 52 12.39 -32.85 8.98
N VAL A 53 11.78 -31.69 9.17
CA VAL A 53 11.78 -30.57 8.23
C VAL A 53 12.79 -29.51 8.69
N TYR A 54 13.69 -29.13 7.80
CA TYR A 54 14.69 -28.09 8.03
C TYR A 54 14.40 -26.87 7.17
N ILE A 55 14.35 -25.70 7.78
CA ILE A 55 14.15 -24.42 7.11
C ILE A 55 15.40 -23.57 7.31
N PHE A 56 16.09 -23.25 6.24
CA PHE A 56 17.26 -22.37 6.25
C PHE A 56 16.85 -20.99 5.74
N ALA A 57 16.66 -20.04 6.66
CA ALA A 57 16.35 -18.65 6.35
C ALA A 57 17.61 -17.78 6.36
N TYR A 58 17.55 -16.71 5.57
CA TYR A 58 18.62 -15.73 5.37
C TYR A 58 18.10 -14.32 5.64
N HIS A 59 19.02 -13.35 5.61
CA HIS A 59 18.68 -11.95 5.85
C HIS A 59 17.57 -11.44 4.92
N ASN A 60 16.58 -10.78 5.52
CA ASN A 60 15.38 -10.23 4.89
C ASN A 60 14.42 -11.26 4.30
N ASP A 61 14.55 -12.55 4.65
CA ASP A 61 13.53 -13.53 4.29
C ASP A 61 12.21 -13.25 5.02
N MET A 62 11.11 -13.55 4.33
CA MET A 62 9.75 -13.45 4.85
C MET A 62 9.01 -14.75 4.58
N LEU A 63 8.48 -15.37 5.64
CA LEU A 63 7.77 -16.65 5.58
C LEU A 63 6.36 -16.48 6.12
N ASP A 64 5.35 -16.88 5.35
CA ASP A 64 3.97 -16.92 5.82
C ASP A 64 3.64 -18.34 6.28
N CYS A 65 3.33 -18.50 7.57
CA CYS A 65 3.05 -19.79 8.20
C CYS A 65 1.87 -20.52 7.52
N ASN A 66 0.87 -19.81 7.02
CA ASN A 66 -0.27 -20.43 6.35
C ASN A 66 0.14 -21.07 5.02
N THR A 67 0.91 -20.34 4.21
CA THR A 67 1.42 -20.87 2.93
C THR A 67 2.47 -21.96 3.13
N LEU A 68 3.28 -21.84 4.17
CA LEU A 68 4.35 -22.77 4.50
C LEU A 68 3.80 -24.15 4.90
N LEU A 69 2.64 -24.21 5.54
CA LEU A 69 1.96 -25.46 5.84
C LEU A 69 1.63 -26.26 4.58
N GLU A 70 1.13 -25.61 3.53
CA GLU A 70 0.83 -26.26 2.25
C GLU A 70 2.10 -26.77 1.54
N ASP A 71 3.15 -25.95 1.59
CA ASP A 71 4.45 -26.29 1.01
C ASP A 71 5.08 -27.50 1.74
N ILE A 72 4.99 -27.56 3.08
CA ILE A 72 5.47 -28.70 3.87
C ILE A 72 4.62 -29.96 3.64
N ARG A 73 3.29 -29.86 3.55
CA ARG A 73 2.42 -31.00 3.19
C ARG A 73 2.82 -31.60 1.85
N THR A 74 3.06 -30.73 0.87
CA THR A 74 3.51 -31.15 -0.47
C THR A 74 4.89 -31.79 -0.43
N LEU A 75 5.82 -31.23 0.36
CA LEU A 75 7.20 -31.71 0.48
C LEU A 75 7.29 -33.08 1.18
N THR A 76 6.52 -33.26 2.25
CA THR A 76 6.53 -34.46 3.10
C THR A 76 5.61 -35.57 2.58
N ASN A 77 4.65 -35.23 1.72
CA ASN A 77 3.49 -36.05 1.37
C ASN A 77 2.65 -36.46 2.61
N GLN A 78 2.63 -35.62 3.65
CA GLN A 78 1.82 -35.80 4.84
C GLN A 78 0.69 -34.76 4.85
N ASN A 79 -0.46 -35.12 5.43
CA ASN A 79 -1.66 -34.27 5.51
C ASN A 79 -1.95 -33.81 6.95
N GLN A 80 -0.91 -33.41 7.67
CA GLN A 80 -1.07 -32.92 9.05
C GLN A 80 -1.82 -31.57 9.07
N GLN A 81 -2.54 -31.29 10.16
CA GLN A 81 -3.46 -30.15 10.23
C GLN A 81 -2.77 -28.84 10.62
N SER A 82 -1.67 -28.91 11.36
CA SER A 82 -0.90 -27.75 11.82
C SER A 82 0.60 -27.90 11.53
N LEU A 83 1.33 -26.78 11.52
CA LEU A 83 2.80 -26.79 11.46
C LEU A 83 3.44 -27.47 12.67
N GLN A 84 2.74 -27.48 13.82
CA GLN A 84 3.25 -28.03 15.07
C GLN A 84 3.19 -29.56 15.14
N ASP A 85 2.46 -30.17 14.21
CA ASP A 85 2.41 -31.61 14.06
C ASP A 85 3.71 -32.13 13.39
N TYR A 86 4.50 -31.26 12.76
CA TYR A 86 5.77 -31.58 12.12
C TYR A 86 6.96 -31.32 13.07
N ASP A 87 7.99 -32.16 13.01
CA ASP A 87 9.29 -31.83 13.59
C ASP A 87 10.01 -30.83 12.69
N ILE A 88 9.84 -29.53 13.00
CA ILE A 88 10.44 -28.42 12.24
C ILE A 88 11.61 -27.81 13.02
N ALA A 89 12.73 -27.62 12.33
CA ALA A 89 13.86 -26.81 12.78
C ALA A 89 14.15 -25.69 11.78
N ILE A 90 13.99 -24.44 12.24
CA ILE A 90 14.26 -23.23 11.45
C ILE A 90 15.54 -22.53 11.93
N PHE A 91 16.39 -22.14 10.98
CA PHE A 91 17.65 -21.47 11.22
C PHE A 91 17.68 -20.09 10.56
N LEU A 92 18.20 -19.08 11.25
CA LEU A 92 18.60 -17.80 10.68
C LEU A 92 20.11 -17.65 10.85
N ASP A 93 20.83 -17.47 9.74
CA ASP A 93 22.30 -17.33 9.75
C ASP A 93 23.00 -18.41 10.61
N SER A 94 22.65 -19.66 10.35
CA SER A 94 23.15 -20.86 11.05
C SER A 94 22.74 -21.02 12.53
N THR A 95 21.93 -20.10 13.06
CA THR A 95 21.43 -20.15 14.44
C THR A 95 20.03 -20.74 14.48
N LEU A 96 19.84 -21.80 15.27
CA LEU A 96 18.53 -22.42 15.49
C LEU A 96 17.62 -21.47 16.28
N LEU A 97 16.42 -21.23 15.77
CA LEU A 97 15.43 -20.37 16.43
C LEU A 97 14.52 -21.23 17.30
N LEU A 98 14.54 -20.98 18.61
CA LEU A 98 13.72 -21.70 19.60
C LEU A 98 12.73 -20.79 20.32
N GLY A 99 12.85 -19.47 20.13
CA GLY A 99 12.13 -18.47 20.90
C GLY A 99 12.87 -18.08 22.19
N SER A 100 12.29 -17.16 22.96
CA SER A 100 12.90 -16.66 24.19
C SER A 100 11.84 -16.13 25.17
N LYS A 101 12.27 -15.71 26.36
CA LYS A 101 11.41 -15.06 27.36
C LYS A 101 11.18 -13.59 27.01
N GLU A 102 9.99 -13.11 27.33
CA GLU A 102 9.64 -11.70 27.15
C GLU A 102 10.46 -10.81 28.09
N SER A 103 10.92 -9.68 27.55
CA SER A 103 11.68 -8.68 28.28
C SER A 103 10.80 -8.01 29.33
N PRO A 104 11.25 -7.92 30.60
CA PRO A 104 10.47 -7.26 31.65
C PRO A 104 10.27 -5.76 31.41
N ASN A 105 11.16 -5.13 30.62
CA ASN A 105 11.15 -3.68 30.39
C ASN A 105 10.55 -3.29 29.03
N ASN A 106 10.41 -4.24 28.10
CA ASN A 106 9.94 -4.00 26.74
C ASN A 106 8.91 -5.08 26.37
N PRO A 107 7.61 -4.85 26.62
CA PRO A 107 6.55 -5.78 26.24
C PRO A 107 6.64 -6.14 24.76
N LEU A 108 6.29 -7.39 24.42
CA LEU A 108 6.33 -7.96 23.07
C LEU A 108 7.72 -8.11 22.44
N PHE A 109 8.79 -7.76 23.15
CA PHE A 109 10.15 -8.13 22.78
C PHE A 109 10.63 -9.32 23.61
N PHE A 110 11.24 -10.30 22.95
CA PHE A 110 11.72 -11.52 23.57
C PHE A 110 13.19 -11.71 23.21
N GLY A 111 14.02 -12.05 24.19
CA GLY A 111 15.46 -12.14 23.96
C GLY A 111 16.20 -12.31 25.26
N GLU A 112 17.46 -12.74 25.16
CA GLU A 112 18.32 -12.77 26.32
C GLU A 112 18.88 -11.37 26.60
N LEU A 113 18.85 -10.98 27.88
CA LEU A 113 19.39 -9.73 28.36
C LEU A 113 20.74 -9.96 29.05
N ASP A 114 21.66 -9.00 28.92
CA ASP A 114 22.86 -8.93 29.75
C ASP A 114 22.53 -8.48 31.18
N LYS A 115 23.57 -8.24 32.00
CA LYS A 115 23.39 -7.86 33.42
C LYS A 115 22.83 -6.45 33.57
N GLU A 116 22.97 -5.64 32.53
CA GLU A 116 22.55 -4.25 32.42
C GLU A 116 21.12 -4.12 31.87
N GLY A 117 20.52 -5.24 31.44
CA GLY A 117 19.14 -5.29 30.94
C GLY A 117 19.02 -4.95 29.45
N VAL A 118 20.13 -5.00 28.70
CA VAL A 118 20.20 -4.76 27.25
C VAL A 118 20.18 -6.09 26.51
N PHE A 119 19.56 -6.14 25.33
CA PHE A 119 19.54 -7.35 24.53
C PHE A 119 20.93 -7.76 24.05
N ILE A 120 21.24 -9.04 24.17
CA ILE A 120 22.49 -9.61 23.64
C ILE A 120 22.32 -9.79 22.13
N GLU A 121 22.84 -8.85 21.34
CA GLU A 121 22.69 -8.83 19.86
C GLU A 121 23.26 -10.09 19.16
N SER A 122 24.17 -10.81 19.82
CA SER A 122 24.71 -12.08 19.33
C SER A 122 23.75 -13.27 19.48
N LYS A 123 22.56 -13.04 20.02
CA LYS A 123 21.49 -14.03 20.19
C LYS A 123 20.20 -13.52 19.53
N PRO A 124 19.28 -14.42 19.14
CA PRO A 124 18.05 -14.01 18.51
C PRO A 124 17.20 -13.12 19.43
N ILE A 125 16.76 -11.98 18.89
CA ILE A 125 15.79 -11.08 19.49
C ILE A 125 14.51 -11.19 18.66
N TYR A 126 13.38 -11.38 19.31
CA TYR A 126 12.09 -11.54 18.67
C TYR A 126 11.20 -10.35 19.03
N HIS A 127 10.47 -9.83 18.06
CA HIS A 127 9.49 -8.76 18.27
C HIS A 127 8.15 -9.22 17.71
N LEU A 128 7.18 -9.39 18.60
CA LEU A 128 5.84 -9.81 18.23
C LEU A 128 4.96 -8.59 17.97
N ILE A 129 4.37 -8.57 16.79
CA ILE A 129 3.49 -7.52 16.32
C ILE A 129 2.08 -8.13 16.23
N GLY A 130 1.24 -7.79 17.21
CA GLY A 130 -0.17 -8.17 17.22
C GLY A 130 -1.01 -7.10 16.54
N GLU A 131 -1.12 -7.16 15.21
CA GLU A 131 -2.02 -6.28 14.45
C GLU A 131 -3.32 -7.03 14.14
N THR A 132 -4.45 -6.38 14.41
CA THR A 132 -5.62 -6.58 13.54
C THR A 132 -5.22 -6.04 12.18
N ASP A 133 -5.13 -6.91 11.18
CA ASP A 133 -5.10 -6.45 9.80
C ASP A 133 -6.21 -5.39 9.61
N TYR A 134 -5.76 -4.22 9.17
CA TYR A 134 -6.48 -3.07 8.62
C TYR A 134 -7.63 -2.43 9.43
N ASP A 135 -7.53 -1.10 9.49
CA ASP A 135 -8.56 -0.16 9.88
C ASP A 135 -9.88 -0.44 9.13
N THR A 136 -10.76 -1.22 9.75
CA THR A 136 -12.15 -1.34 9.33
C THR A 136 -13.02 -1.31 10.58
N LYS A 137 -13.50 -0.11 10.91
CA LYS A 137 -14.67 0.05 11.79
C LYS A 137 -15.95 -0.67 11.29
N ASP A 138 -15.89 -1.44 10.20
CA ASP A 138 -16.99 -2.21 9.65
C ASP A 138 -16.59 -3.58 9.06
N SER A 139 -15.42 -4.15 9.38
CA SER A 139 -15.10 -5.51 8.92
C SER A 139 -14.57 -6.38 10.06
N LYS A 140 -15.22 -7.53 10.24
CA LYS A 140 -14.81 -8.54 11.21
C LYS A 140 -13.64 -9.30 10.59
N GLU A 141 -12.43 -8.75 10.65
CA GLU A 141 -11.21 -9.45 10.20
C GLU A 141 -10.72 -10.47 11.24
N THR A 142 -10.12 -11.53 10.73
CA THR A 142 -9.40 -12.56 11.48
C THR A 142 -8.13 -11.98 12.08
N PHE A 143 -7.90 -12.19 13.37
CA PHE A 143 -6.72 -11.66 14.06
C PHE A 143 -5.46 -12.44 13.63
N THR A 144 -4.51 -11.72 13.03
CA THR A 144 -3.22 -12.23 12.54
C THR A 144 -2.09 -11.69 13.43
N GLN A 145 -0.91 -12.32 13.42
CA GLN A 145 0.25 -11.81 14.14
C GLN A 145 1.50 -11.96 13.28
N THR A 146 2.40 -10.99 13.38
CA THR A 146 3.70 -11.02 12.71
C THR A 146 4.80 -11.14 13.75
N LEU A 147 5.75 -12.06 13.55
CA LEU A 147 6.94 -12.19 14.39
C LEU A 147 8.17 -11.77 13.60
N GLN A 148 8.82 -10.68 14.02
CA GLN A 148 10.12 -10.26 13.48
C GLN A 148 11.25 -10.81 14.34
N ILE A 149 12.34 -11.24 13.70
CA ILE A 149 13.47 -11.90 14.35
C ILE A 149 14.76 -11.21 13.90
N PHE A 150 15.56 -10.72 14.86
CA PHE A 150 16.81 -10.02 14.64
C PHE A 150 17.97 -10.83 15.19
N LEU A 151 19.06 -10.95 14.43
CA LEU A 151 20.27 -11.67 14.84
C LEU A 151 21.49 -11.18 14.06
N ASN A 152 22.51 -10.65 14.73
CA ASN A 152 23.76 -10.20 14.09
C ASN A 152 23.55 -9.27 12.87
N GLY A 153 22.56 -8.38 12.92
CA GLY A 153 22.20 -7.50 11.80
C GLY A 153 21.34 -8.17 10.71
N ASN A 154 21.08 -9.48 10.80
CA ASN A 154 20.12 -10.19 9.96
C ASN A 154 18.71 -10.09 10.53
N THR A 155 17.73 -10.28 9.65
CA THR A 155 16.30 -10.10 9.89
C THR A 155 15.52 -11.21 9.22
N LEU A 156 14.51 -11.74 9.91
CA LEU A 156 13.54 -12.70 9.38
C LEU A 156 12.14 -12.27 9.84
N THR A 157 11.18 -12.25 8.92
CA THR A 157 9.78 -11.93 9.21
C THR A 157 8.91 -13.17 9.04
N LEU A 158 8.17 -13.54 10.09
CA LEU A 158 7.18 -14.61 10.04
C LEU A 158 5.78 -14.01 10.09
N LEU A 159 5.02 -14.15 9.01
CA LEU A 159 3.61 -13.75 8.95
C LEU A 159 2.72 -14.89 9.48
N ASN A 160 1.56 -14.53 10.04
CA ASN A 160 0.59 -15.48 10.61
C ASN A 160 1.19 -16.38 11.69
N TYR A 161 2.08 -15.83 12.52
CA TYR A 161 2.71 -16.55 13.63
C TYR A 161 1.73 -16.69 14.80
N SER A 162 1.33 -17.91 15.15
CA SER A 162 0.44 -18.18 16.28
C SER A 162 1.24 -18.25 17.58
N LEU A 163 0.82 -17.46 18.58
CA LEU A 163 1.36 -17.56 19.94
C LEU A 163 0.87 -18.82 20.65
N LEU A 164 -0.41 -19.18 20.46
CA LEU A 164 -1.00 -20.37 21.08
C LEU A 164 -0.35 -21.66 20.58
N ASP A 165 -0.09 -21.73 19.28
CA ASP A 165 0.50 -22.90 18.67
C ASP A 165 2.02 -22.85 18.74
N SER A 166 2.64 -21.67 18.87
CA SER A 166 4.10 -21.47 18.79
C SER A 166 4.67 -21.83 17.42
N SER A 167 4.10 -21.27 16.35
CA SER A 167 4.37 -21.66 14.95
C SER A 167 5.87 -21.90 14.66
N LEU A 168 6.15 -22.95 13.88
CA LEU A 168 7.52 -23.37 13.54
C LEU A 168 8.38 -23.77 14.75
N ASN A 169 7.73 -24.20 15.83
CA ASN A 169 8.37 -24.55 17.10
C ASN A 169 9.17 -23.42 17.78
N ILE A 170 8.93 -22.15 17.40
CA ILE A 170 9.50 -20.99 18.08
C ILE A 170 8.59 -20.65 19.26
N LYS A 171 9.07 -20.82 20.50
CA LYS A 171 8.27 -20.67 21.72
C LYS A 171 8.58 -19.36 22.44
N LEU A 172 7.61 -18.45 22.50
CA LEU A 172 7.74 -17.16 23.16
C LEU A 172 7.15 -17.21 24.58
N GLY A 173 7.97 -16.84 25.57
CA GLY A 173 7.59 -16.83 26.97
C GLY A 173 6.85 -15.55 27.36
N CYS A 174 5.55 -15.50 27.10
CA CYS A 174 4.66 -14.37 27.38
C CYS A 174 4.46 -14.14 28.89
N ASN A 175 4.83 -12.96 29.40
CA ASN A 175 4.67 -12.56 30.80
C ASN A 175 3.89 -11.24 30.98
N SER A 176 3.90 -10.35 29.99
CA SER A 176 3.25 -9.03 30.02
C SER A 176 1.73 -9.11 29.90
N SER A 177 1.06 -7.99 30.18
CA SER A 177 -0.39 -7.84 29.93
C SER A 177 -0.71 -7.87 28.43
N GLU A 178 0.19 -7.33 27.62
CA GLU A 178 0.07 -7.15 26.19
C GLU A 178 0.12 -8.49 25.48
N SER A 179 1.11 -9.33 25.81
CA SER A 179 1.24 -10.67 25.23
C SER A 179 0.09 -11.59 25.64
N LYS A 180 -0.41 -11.47 26.88
CA LYS A 180 -1.62 -12.18 27.34
C LYS A 180 -2.88 -11.74 26.60
N ALA A 181 -3.05 -10.43 26.36
CA ALA A 181 -4.19 -9.92 25.59
C ALA A 181 -4.20 -10.44 24.15
N ILE A 182 -3.01 -10.60 23.53
CA ILE A 182 -2.87 -11.22 22.21
C ILE A 182 -3.28 -12.70 22.26
N GLN A 183 -2.82 -13.47 23.26
CA GLN A 183 -3.22 -14.88 23.44
C GLN A 183 -4.73 -15.06 23.65
N GLU A 184 -5.36 -14.18 24.44
CA GLU A 184 -6.81 -14.20 24.67
C GLU A 184 -7.60 -13.90 23.41
N LYS A 185 -7.14 -12.94 22.59
CA LYS A 185 -7.76 -12.64 21.30
C LYS A 185 -7.65 -13.82 20.33
N GLU A 186 -6.47 -14.43 20.25
CA GLU A 186 -6.24 -15.61 19.40
C GLU A 186 -7.16 -16.77 19.81
N LYS A 187 -7.31 -17.00 21.12
CA LYS A 187 -8.21 -18.02 21.66
C LYS A 187 -9.68 -17.73 21.34
N ALA A 188 -10.10 -16.48 21.55
CA ALA A 188 -11.47 -16.06 21.26
C ALA A 188 -11.84 -16.16 19.78
N GLN A 189 -10.86 -16.01 18.87
CA GLN A 189 -11.06 -16.28 17.45
C GLN A 189 -11.21 -17.77 17.17
N ARG A 190 -10.33 -18.62 17.71
CA ARG A 190 -10.38 -20.08 17.55
C ARG A 190 -11.69 -20.68 18.07
N ASP A 191 -12.22 -20.14 19.17
CA ASP A 191 -13.50 -20.56 19.75
C ASP A 191 -14.71 -20.14 18.88
N LYS A 192 -14.62 -19.04 18.13
CA LYS A 192 -15.64 -18.64 17.14
C LYS A 192 -15.66 -19.56 15.93
N ASP A 193 -14.47 -19.99 15.48
CA ASP A 193 -14.31 -20.83 14.29
C ASP A 193 -14.71 -22.30 14.52
N SER A 194 -14.83 -22.75 15.78
CA SER A 194 -15.11 -24.14 16.17
C SER A 194 -16.56 -24.44 16.61
N SER A 195 -17.48 -23.47 16.60
CA SER A 195 -18.86 -23.69 17.08
C SER A 195 -19.82 -24.29 16.02
N PRO A 196 -20.75 -25.21 16.39
CA PRO A 196 -21.73 -25.82 15.47
C PRO A 196 -22.78 -24.86 14.90
N LEU A 197 -22.82 -23.61 15.36
CA LEU A 197 -23.69 -22.54 14.86
C LEU A 197 -23.13 -21.84 13.61
N ALA A 198 -21.90 -22.20 13.19
CA ALA A 198 -21.23 -21.65 12.00
C ALA A 198 -21.81 -22.12 10.65
N GLN A 199 -22.93 -22.85 10.62
CA GLN A 199 -23.60 -23.26 9.38
C GLN A 199 -24.70 -22.32 8.87
N ASN A 200 -25.06 -21.26 9.61
CA ASN A 200 -26.09 -20.30 9.16
C ASN A 200 -25.68 -18.83 9.13
N ASP A 201 -24.41 -18.50 9.44
CA ASP A 201 -23.84 -17.17 9.21
C ASP A 201 -22.49 -17.32 8.49
N LYS A 202 -22.56 -17.82 7.25
CA LYS A 202 -21.43 -17.71 6.32
C LYS A 202 -21.03 -16.23 6.25
N SER A 203 -19.78 -15.95 6.62
CA SER A 203 -18.78 -15.39 5.71
C SER A 203 -19.36 -14.35 4.75
N GLN A 204 -18.86 -13.10 4.81
CA GLN A 204 -18.72 -12.37 3.56
C GLN A 204 -17.84 -13.26 2.69
N SER A 205 -18.48 -14.01 1.80
CA SER A 205 -17.77 -14.88 0.89
C SER A 205 -16.81 -13.97 0.13
N THR A 206 -15.63 -14.44 -0.24
CA THR A 206 -14.80 -13.78 -1.26
C THR A 206 -14.97 -14.50 -2.59
N SER A 207 -14.84 -13.77 -3.70
CA SER A 207 -15.01 -14.29 -5.05
C SER A 207 -13.83 -13.91 -5.92
N MET A 208 -13.51 -14.78 -6.87
CA MET A 208 -12.49 -14.50 -7.89
C MET A 208 -13.16 -13.82 -9.07
N LEU A 209 -13.07 -12.49 -9.11
CA LEU A 209 -13.76 -11.64 -10.10
C LEU A 209 -12.79 -11.10 -11.15
N HIS A 210 -13.37 -10.57 -12.23
CA HIS A 210 -12.62 -9.95 -13.32
C HIS A 210 -12.56 -8.43 -13.13
N PRO A 211 -11.38 -7.80 -13.24
CA PRO A 211 -11.24 -6.36 -13.20
C PRO A 211 -11.72 -5.72 -14.51
N ILE A 212 -11.97 -4.41 -14.46
CA ILE A 212 -12.24 -3.56 -15.62
C ILE A 212 -10.95 -3.37 -16.43
N LEU A 213 -11.06 -3.46 -17.75
CA LEU A 213 -10.01 -3.14 -18.72
C LEU A 213 -10.41 -1.91 -19.57
N GLU A 214 -9.49 -1.35 -20.34
CA GLU A 214 -9.76 -0.17 -21.19
C GLU A 214 -10.90 -0.38 -22.21
N ASP A 215 -11.16 -1.61 -22.63
CA ASP A 215 -12.23 -1.93 -23.57
C ASP A 215 -13.58 -2.22 -22.89
N THR A 216 -13.63 -2.19 -21.56
CA THR A 216 -14.86 -2.46 -20.79
C THR A 216 -15.83 -1.29 -20.94
N GLU A 217 -17.13 -1.58 -21.10
CA GLU A 217 -18.14 -0.54 -21.24
C GLU A 217 -18.79 -0.25 -19.89
N ILE A 218 -18.60 0.97 -19.37
CA ILE A 218 -19.26 1.45 -18.15
C ILE A 218 -20.18 2.62 -18.51
N LYS A 219 -21.45 2.49 -18.15
CA LYS A 219 -22.52 3.46 -18.47
C LYS A 219 -23.20 3.98 -17.22
N CYS A 220 -23.60 5.25 -17.24
CA CYS A 220 -24.63 5.73 -16.31
C CYS A 220 -26.03 5.25 -16.79
N PRO A 221 -27.06 5.26 -15.94
CA PRO A 221 -28.42 4.82 -16.32
C PRO A 221 -29.08 5.69 -17.41
N HIS A 222 -28.44 6.80 -17.79
CA HIS A 222 -28.88 7.70 -18.87
C HIS A 222 -28.00 7.56 -20.12
N ASN A 223 -27.42 6.37 -20.34
CA ASN A 223 -26.60 5.99 -21.51
C ASN A 223 -25.29 6.76 -21.72
N GLY A 224 -24.89 7.63 -20.78
CA GLY A 224 -23.57 8.26 -20.83
C GLY A 224 -22.47 7.25 -20.53
N VAL A 225 -21.40 7.24 -21.33
CA VAL A 225 -20.30 6.26 -21.28
C VAL A 225 -19.07 6.87 -20.61
N ALA A 226 -18.54 6.18 -19.59
CA ALA A 226 -17.29 6.57 -18.95
C ALA A 226 -16.09 6.28 -19.88
N GLN A 227 -15.19 7.26 -20.02
CA GLN A 227 -14.00 7.14 -20.84
C GLN A 227 -12.89 6.48 -20.03
N LEU A 228 -12.53 5.25 -20.41
CA LEU A 228 -11.50 4.47 -19.73
C LEU A 228 -10.13 4.69 -20.37
N LYS A 229 -9.14 5.03 -19.55
CA LYS A 229 -7.75 5.14 -19.96
C LYS A 229 -6.86 4.76 -18.77
N SER A 230 -6.16 3.65 -18.91
CA SER A 230 -5.22 3.15 -17.92
C SER A 230 -3.97 4.02 -17.91
N ASN A 231 -3.47 4.38 -16.73
CA ASN A 231 -2.16 4.99 -16.54
C ASN A 231 -1.31 4.14 -15.60
N ARG A 232 -1.79 3.93 -14.37
CA ARG A 232 -1.07 3.09 -13.38
C ARG A 232 -1.20 1.61 -13.70
N GLY A 233 -2.29 1.20 -14.34
CA GLY A 233 -2.53 -0.19 -14.71
C GLY A 233 -1.89 -0.64 -16.03
N LYS A 234 -1.18 0.24 -16.76
CA LYS A 234 -0.71 0.00 -18.14
C LYS A 234 0.13 -1.27 -18.30
N SER A 235 0.92 -1.62 -17.30
CA SER A 235 1.79 -2.80 -17.30
C SER A 235 1.03 -4.12 -17.12
N PHE A 236 -0.21 -4.08 -16.63
CA PHE A 236 -1.03 -5.26 -16.39
C PHE A 236 -2.04 -5.41 -17.52
N THR A 237 -1.74 -6.29 -18.46
CA THR A 237 -2.58 -6.48 -19.65
C THR A 237 -3.19 -7.88 -19.70
N SER A 238 -4.40 -7.96 -20.23
CA SER A 238 -5.04 -9.22 -20.61
C SER A 238 -5.31 -9.17 -22.11
N LYS A 239 -4.76 -10.12 -22.87
CA LYS A 239 -4.85 -10.13 -24.35
C LYS A 239 -4.40 -8.80 -24.97
N GLY A 240 -3.40 -8.14 -24.37
CA GLY A 240 -2.87 -6.86 -24.81
C GLY A 240 -3.69 -5.62 -24.38
N ILE A 241 -4.80 -5.79 -23.66
CA ILE A 241 -5.65 -4.69 -23.19
C ILE A 241 -5.28 -4.35 -21.73
N PRO A 242 -4.91 -3.10 -21.42
CA PRO A 242 -4.55 -2.67 -20.07
C PRO A 242 -5.69 -2.72 -19.04
N MET A 243 -5.33 -3.02 -17.79
CA MET A 243 -6.21 -2.93 -16.62
C MET A 243 -6.44 -1.48 -16.21
N VAL A 244 -7.66 -1.14 -15.81
CA VAL A 244 -8.01 0.18 -15.26
C VAL A 244 -8.02 0.09 -13.73
N LEU A 245 -7.21 0.92 -13.09
CA LEU A 245 -7.17 1.01 -11.62
C LEU A 245 -8.08 2.13 -11.09
N GLU A 246 -8.27 2.20 -9.79
CA GLU A 246 -9.17 3.14 -9.13
C GLU A 246 -8.83 4.59 -9.50
N SER A 247 -7.55 4.96 -9.41
CA SER A 247 -7.12 6.30 -9.78
C SER A 247 -7.32 6.61 -11.26
N ASP A 248 -7.31 5.61 -12.15
CA ASP A 248 -7.58 5.77 -13.57
C ASP A 248 -9.08 6.05 -13.80
N LEU A 249 -9.97 5.28 -13.14
CA LEU A 249 -11.42 5.40 -13.27
C LEU A 249 -11.99 6.63 -12.55
N LEU A 250 -11.47 6.99 -11.37
CA LEU A 250 -11.92 8.15 -10.62
C LEU A 250 -11.67 9.44 -11.42
N HIS A 251 -12.69 10.31 -11.49
CA HIS A 251 -12.71 11.52 -12.30
C HIS A 251 -12.73 11.31 -13.82
N SER A 252 -12.80 10.06 -14.32
CA SER A 252 -12.99 9.82 -15.76
C SER A 252 -14.27 10.47 -16.28
N SER A 253 -14.19 11.05 -17.48
CA SER A 253 -15.32 11.77 -18.09
C SER A 253 -16.42 10.81 -18.50
N ILE A 254 -17.67 11.22 -18.31
CA ILE A 254 -18.86 10.52 -18.82
C ILE A 254 -19.40 11.35 -19.99
N ILE A 255 -19.45 10.75 -21.18
CA ILE A 255 -19.84 11.41 -22.44
C ILE A 255 -21.17 10.84 -22.93
N GLY A 256 -22.03 11.67 -23.53
CA GLY A 256 -23.29 11.22 -24.14
C GLY A 256 -24.42 10.94 -23.15
N CYS A 257 -24.32 11.42 -21.90
CA CYS A 257 -25.40 11.32 -20.93
C CYS A 257 -26.61 12.15 -21.35
N THR A 258 -27.79 11.53 -21.42
CA THR A 258 -29.03 12.19 -21.84
C THR A 258 -29.89 12.70 -20.68
N ASN A 259 -29.38 12.71 -19.44
CA ASN A 259 -30.15 13.17 -18.28
C ASN A 259 -30.57 14.64 -18.45
N PRO A 260 -31.89 14.96 -18.45
CA PRO A 260 -32.34 16.31 -18.72
C PRO A 260 -31.93 17.29 -17.61
N LEU A 261 -31.78 18.57 -17.98
CA LEU A 261 -31.42 19.65 -17.06
C LEU A 261 -32.38 19.75 -15.86
N LEU A 262 -33.68 19.56 -16.09
CA LEU A 262 -34.72 19.57 -15.06
C LEU A 262 -34.55 18.45 -14.02
N SER A 263 -33.92 17.33 -14.39
CA SER A 263 -33.60 16.21 -13.49
C SER A 263 -32.17 16.30 -12.93
N GLY A 264 -31.61 17.52 -12.95
CA GLY A 264 -30.31 17.81 -12.35
C GLY A 264 -29.10 17.75 -13.30
N GLY A 265 -29.34 17.62 -14.61
CA GLY A 265 -28.34 17.71 -15.68
C GLY A 265 -27.54 16.44 -15.93
N PRO A 266 -26.76 16.40 -17.04
CA PRO A 266 -26.00 15.22 -17.44
C PRO A 266 -24.99 14.79 -16.37
N CYS A 267 -24.79 13.48 -16.23
CA CYS A 267 -23.62 12.91 -15.55
C CYS A 267 -22.39 13.23 -16.39
N THR A 268 -21.38 13.85 -15.79
CA THR A 268 -20.20 14.32 -16.51
C THR A 268 -18.93 13.57 -16.14
N MET A 269 -18.93 12.86 -15.01
CA MET A 269 -17.75 12.10 -14.56
C MET A 269 -18.09 11.03 -13.53
N VAL A 270 -17.20 10.06 -13.39
CA VAL A 270 -17.13 9.16 -12.22
C VAL A 270 -16.61 9.95 -11.03
N ALA A 271 -17.39 10.02 -9.96
CA ALA A 271 -17.06 10.87 -8.81
C ALA A 271 -16.68 10.08 -7.56
N THR A 272 -17.19 8.87 -7.40
CA THR A 272 -16.99 8.06 -6.20
C THR A 272 -16.80 6.59 -6.56
N ILE A 273 -15.82 5.97 -5.92
CA ILE A 273 -15.59 4.52 -5.95
C ILE A 273 -15.56 4.07 -4.48
N LEU A 274 -16.49 3.20 -4.10
CA LEU A 274 -16.61 2.65 -2.77
C LEU A 274 -15.67 1.45 -2.60
N PRO A 275 -15.16 1.19 -1.39
CA PRO A 275 -14.22 0.09 -1.14
C PRO A 275 -14.74 -1.29 -1.58
N ASN A 276 -16.05 -1.52 -1.53
CA ASN A 276 -16.67 -2.77 -1.95
C ASN A 276 -16.58 -3.05 -3.47
N ALA A 277 -16.21 -2.07 -4.31
CA ALA A 277 -15.98 -2.28 -5.73
C ALA A 277 -14.51 -2.64 -6.07
N ARG A 278 -13.62 -2.56 -5.09
CA ARG A 278 -12.18 -2.82 -5.26
C ARG A 278 -11.88 -4.31 -5.14
N GLY A 279 -10.88 -4.77 -5.89
CA GLY A 279 -10.22 -6.04 -5.59
C GLY A 279 -9.40 -5.91 -4.30
N LEU A 280 -9.20 -7.02 -3.58
CA LEU A 280 -8.47 -7.01 -2.30
C LEU A 280 -6.96 -6.84 -2.48
N LYS A 281 -6.44 -7.14 -3.68
CA LYS A 281 -5.03 -6.98 -4.03
C LYS A 281 -4.80 -5.68 -4.80
N LYS A 282 -3.85 -4.86 -4.32
CA LYS A 282 -3.34 -3.67 -5.05
C LYS A 282 -2.41 -4.05 -6.20
N PHE A 283 -2.41 -3.23 -7.24
CA PHE A 283 -1.53 -3.29 -8.40
C PHE A 283 -0.90 -1.89 -8.57
N ASN A 284 0.43 -1.79 -8.56
CA ASN A 284 1.13 -0.50 -8.52
C ASN A 284 0.56 0.46 -7.45
N ASP A 285 0.43 -0.03 -6.21
CA ASP A 285 -0.12 0.69 -5.04
C ASP A 285 -1.52 1.27 -5.21
N ASP A 286 -2.31 0.75 -6.16
CA ASP A 286 -3.67 1.21 -6.45
C ASP A 286 -4.62 0.02 -6.66
N TYR A 287 -5.92 0.23 -6.52
CA TYR A 287 -6.89 -0.87 -6.51
C TYR A 287 -7.47 -1.14 -7.89
N PRO A 288 -7.57 -2.42 -8.32
CA PRO A 288 -8.33 -2.77 -9.50
C PRO A 288 -9.83 -2.72 -9.19
N ILE A 289 -10.65 -2.27 -10.13
CA ILE A 289 -12.11 -2.20 -9.95
C ILE A 289 -12.77 -3.40 -10.61
N MET A 290 -13.61 -4.12 -9.87
CA MET A 290 -14.23 -5.36 -10.33
C MET A 290 -15.50 -5.09 -11.13
N GLN A 291 -15.62 -5.71 -12.31
CA GLN A 291 -16.73 -5.50 -13.23
C GLN A 291 -18.09 -5.77 -12.58
N ASP A 292 -18.20 -6.89 -11.85
CA ASP A 292 -19.44 -7.32 -11.21
C ASP A 292 -19.85 -6.46 -10.00
N LEU A 293 -18.93 -5.63 -9.48
CA LEU A 293 -19.16 -4.79 -8.30
C LEU A 293 -19.41 -3.32 -8.65
N VAL A 294 -19.26 -2.94 -9.93
CA VAL A 294 -19.42 -1.54 -10.42
C VAL A 294 -20.77 -0.96 -10.02
N SER A 295 -21.86 -1.71 -10.17
CA SER A 295 -23.22 -1.26 -9.85
C SER A 295 -23.46 -0.98 -8.38
N SER A 296 -22.64 -1.57 -7.50
CA SER A 296 -22.77 -1.42 -6.04
C SER A 296 -21.71 -0.51 -5.42
N GLY A 297 -20.77 0.01 -6.21
CA GLY A 297 -19.68 0.80 -5.65
C GLY A 297 -19.14 1.93 -6.52
N VAL A 298 -19.55 2.07 -7.79
CA VAL A 298 -19.08 3.16 -8.64
C VAL A 298 -20.23 4.10 -8.97
N MET A 299 -20.05 5.40 -8.69
CA MET A 299 -21.10 6.41 -8.85
C MET A 299 -20.64 7.62 -9.65
N SER A 300 -21.59 8.20 -10.40
CA SER A 300 -21.40 9.47 -11.11
C SER A 300 -21.42 10.67 -10.16
N ASP A 301 -21.00 11.83 -10.68
CA ASP A 301 -21.09 13.12 -9.97
C ASP A 301 -22.51 13.54 -9.57
N LYS A 302 -23.53 12.95 -10.21
CA LYS A 302 -24.95 13.15 -9.86
C LYS A 302 -25.48 12.10 -8.86
N GLY A 303 -24.63 11.19 -8.39
CA GLY A 303 -24.95 10.13 -7.45
C GLY A 303 -25.76 8.99 -8.07
N PHE A 304 -25.61 8.73 -9.37
CA PHE A 304 -26.18 7.54 -9.99
C PHE A 304 -25.15 6.42 -10.03
N PRO A 305 -25.48 5.22 -9.55
CA PRO A 305 -24.64 4.04 -9.74
C PRO A 305 -24.41 3.78 -11.23
N LEU A 306 -23.19 3.40 -11.58
CA LEU A 306 -22.82 3.06 -12.95
C LEU A 306 -23.05 1.57 -13.20
N ILE A 307 -23.25 1.20 -14.46
CA ILE A 307 -23.52 -0.15 -14.90
C ILE A 307 -22.35 -0.58 -15.76
N CYS A 308 -21.75 -1.73 -15.44
CA CYS A 308 -20.73 -2.35 -16.25
C CYS A 308 -21.36 -3.41 -17.15
N THR A 309 -20.97 -3.46 -18.42
CA THR A 309 -21.24 -4.61 -19.28
C THR A 309 -20.06 -5.58 -19.14
N PRO A 310 -20.23 -6.75 -18.48
CA PRO A 310 -19.11 -7.62 -18.20
C PRO A 310 -18.46 -8.18 -19.48
N LYS A 311 -17.13 -8.27 -19.46
CA LYS A 311 -16.28 -8.85 -20.48
C LYS A 311 -15.26 -9.79 -19.85
N GLU A 312 -15.12 -10.97 -20.43
CA GLU A 312 -14.12 -11.93 -19.97
C GLU A 312 -12.70 -11.39 -20.17
N ASN A 313 -11.84 -11.64 -19.18
CA ASN A 313 -10.41 -11.43 -19.29
C ASN A 313 -9.63 -12.49 -18.52
N THR A 314 -8.29 -12.46 -18.60
CA THR A 314 -7.41 -13.49 -18.02
C THR A 314 -7.15 -13.31 -16.53
N PHE A 315 -7.52 -12.17 -15.95
CA PHE A 315 -7.31 -11.90 -14.54
C PHE A 315 -8.41 -12.54 -13.69
N ARG A 316 -8.00 -13.09 -12.54
CA ARG A 316 -8.92 -13.52 -11.48
C ARG A 316 -8.41 -12.97 -10.16
N ILE A 317 -9.12 -12.01 -9.60
CA ILE A 317 -8.67 -11.24 -8.44
C ILE A 317 -9.61 -11.49 -7.27
N ASN A 318 -9.04 -11.85 -6.14
CA ASN A 318 -9.78 -12.02 -4.90
C ASN A 318 -10.46 -10.71 -4.52
N SER A 319 -11.77 -10.77 -4.31
CA SER A 319 -12.63 -9.59 -4.20
C SER A 319 -13.77 -9.85 -3.22
N PRO A 320 -14.39 -8.79 -2.68
CA PRO A 320 -15.67 -8.92 -1.97
C PRO A 320 -16.67 -9.69 -2.84
N ASN A 321 -17.48 -10.58 -2.25
CA ASN A 321 -18.51 -11.22 -3.06
C ASN A 321 -19.47 -10.19 -3.64
N PRO A 322 -19.95 -10.42 -4.87
CA PRO A 322 -21.13 -9.74 -5.35
C PRO A 322 -22.27 -10.06 -4.38
N SER A 323 -22.60 -9.10 -3.52
CA SER A 323 -23.89 -9.11 -2.82
C SER A 323 -25.01 -8.93 -3.85
N ASN A 324 -26.29 -8.94 -3.44
CA ASN A 324 -27.40 -8.61 -4.34
C ASN A 324 -27.33 -7.13 -4.79
N ALA A 325 -26.33 -6.76 -5.60
CA ALA A 325 -25.98 -5.44 -6.07
C ALA A 325 -27.16 -4.74 -6.77
N ASN A 326 -28.11 -5.53 -7.27
CA ASN A 326 -29.31 -5.06 -7.97
C ASN A 326 -30.45 -4.63 -7.03
N THR A 327 -30.28 -4.75 -5.71
CA THR A 327 -31.34 -4.46 -4.71
C THR A 327 -31.04 -3.24 -3.82
N GLN A 328 -29.82 -2.69 -3.89
CA GLN A 328 -29.46 -1.53 -3.07
C GLN A 328 -29.98 -0.25 -3.72
N SER A 329 -30.76 0.52 -2.96
CA SER A 329 -31.24 1.81 -3.43
C SER A 329 -30.09 2.82 -3.52
N LYS A 330 -30.27 3.83 -4.37
CA LYS A 330 -29.37 4.99 -4.45
C LYS A 330 -29.12 5.59 -3.07
N GLU A 331 -30.17 5.75 -2.26
CA GLU A 331 -30.11 6.36 -0.93
C GLU A 331 -29.26 5.52 0.04
N ALA A 332 -29.35 4.19 -0.03
CA ALA A 332 -28.54 3.30 0.79
C ALA A 332 -27.05 3.41 0.43
N LEU A 333 -26.71 3.46 -0.86
CA LEU A 333 -25.34 3.64 -1.33
C LEU A 333 -24.75 5.01 -0.98
N LEU A 334 -25.56 6.07 -1.02
CA LEU A 334 -25.11 7.41 -0.62
C LEU A 334 -24.79 7.49 0.89
N ALA A 335 -25.45 6.69 1.72
CA ALA A 335 -25.24 6.67 3.16
C ALA A 335 -23.91 5.99 3.58
N THR A 336 -23.31 5.17 2.71
CA THR A 336 -22.03 4.50 2.99
C THR A 336 -20.81 5.36 2.67
N ILE A 337 -20.99 6.50 2.00
CA ILE A 337 -19.91 7.40 1.64
C ILE A 337 -19.34 8.05 2.91
N LYS A 338 -18.09 7.70 3.23
CA LYS A 338 -17.30 8.37 4.26
C LYS A 338 -16.33 9.35 3.58
N LEU A 339 -16.27 10.58 4.09
CA LEU A 339 -15.34 11.60 3.62
C LEU A 339 -14.14 11.65 4.54
N THR A 340 -12.94 11.67 3.97
CA THR A 340 -11.67 11.73 4.68
C THR A 340 -10.94 13.03 4.37
N LYS A 341 -10.13 13.51 5.33
CA LYS A 341 -9.31 14.71 5.15
C LYS A 341 -8.25 14.43 4.07
N PRO A 342 -8.26 15.13 2.92
CA PRO A 342 -7.29 14.90 1.87
C PRO A 342 -5.91 15.42 2.28
N LEU A 343 -4.86 14.68 1.95
CA LEU A 343 -3.49 14.97 2.36
C LEU A 343 -2.50 14.63 1.23
N LEU A 344 -1.58 15.56 0.94
CA LEU A 344 -0.38 15.26 0.15
C LEU A 344 0.77 14.94 1.09
N ARG A 345 1.47 13.83 0.87
CA ARG A 345 2.64 13.48 1.67
C ARG A 345 3.88 13.34 0.79
N LEU A 346 4.91 14.11 1.09
CA LEU A 346 6.19 14.09 0.39
C LEU A 346 7.15 13.11 1.06
N TYR A 347 7.59 12.11 0.30
CA TYR A 347 8.62 11.16 0.66
C TYR A 347 9.92 11.60 0.00
N TYR A 348 10.78 12.25 0.79
CA TYR A 348 12.08 12.73 0.32
C TYR A 348 13.17 11.75 0.71
N LYS A 349 13.94 11.27 -0.27
CA LYS A 349 14.98 10.24 -0.10
C LYS A 349 16.23 10.61 -0.89
N GLU A 350 17.39 10.12 -0.46
CA GLU A 350 18.64 10.33 -1.19
C GLU A 350 18.70 9.41 -2.41
N HIS A 351 18.27 8.16 -2.23
CA HIS A 351 18.25 7.16 -3.28
C HIS A 351 17.01 6.26 -3.19
N THR A 352 16.65 5.64 -4.31
CA THR A 352 15.47 4.75 -4.44
C THR A 352 15.43 3.63 -3.39
N LYS A 353 16.59 3.12 -2.99
CA LYS A 353 16.72 2.03 -1.99
C LYS A 353 16.68 2.49 -0.53
N GLN A 354 16.61 3.79 -0.25
CA GLN A 354 16.65 4.29 1.11
C GLN A 354 15.31 3.94 1.78
N ILE A 355 15.38 3.36 2.97
CA ILE A 355 14.18 2.91 3.66
C ILE A 355 13.51 4.10 4.34
N ASP A 356 14.28 4.88 5.09
CA ASP A 356 13.88 6.10 5.77
C ASP A 356 13.74 7.30 4.82
N ASN A 357 13.00 8.31 5.26
CA ASN A 357 12.87 9.61 4.61
C ASN A 357 13.82 10.60 5.27
N ILE A 358 14.46 11.43 4.45
CA ILE A 358 15.34 12.49 4.91
C ILE A 358 14.51 13.54 5.68
N PRO A 359 14.83 13.81 6.94
CA PRO A 359 14.17 14.85 7.71
C PRO A 359 14.32 16.22 7.05
N VAL A 360 13.21 16.92 6.86
CA VAL A 360 13.22 18.25 6.24
C VAL A 360 13.31 19.31 7.35
N HIS A 361 14.49 19.91 7.53
CA HIS A 361 14.71 21.02 8.47
C HIS A 361 14.65 22.40 7.82
N ARG A 362 14.74 22.45 6.49
CA ARG A 362 14.75 23.68 5.71
C ARG A 362 14.04 23.46 4.39
N TYR A 363 13.10 24.35 4.07
CA TYR A 363 12.44 24.38 2.77
C TYR A 363 12.07 25.83 2.41
N LYS A 364 11.64 26.05 1.17
CA LYS A 364 11.00 27.31 0.77
C LYS A 364 9.61 27.09 0.22
N ILE A 365 8.69 28.00 0.54
CA ILE A 365 7.39 28.10 -0.16
C ILE A 365 7.37 29.41 -0.93
N ASN A 366 7.19 29.34 -2.25
CA ASN A 366 7.22 30.50 -3.14
C ASN A 366 8.43 31.42 -2.83
N ASP A 367 9.62 30.81 -2.75
CA ASP A 367 10.91 31.44 -2.41
C ASP A 367 11.07 31.99 -0.98
N ILE A 368 10.05 31.90 -0.12
CA ILE A 368 10.13 32.28 1.29
C ILE A 368 10.73 31.12 2.11
N LEU A 369 11.88 31.37 2.75
CA LEU A 369 12.62 30.40 3.55
C LEU A 369 11.92 30.08 4.88
N GLN A 370 11.85 28.79 5.20
CA GLN A 370 11.46 28.24 6.49
C GLN A 370 12.59 27.35 7.02
N GLU A 371 12.93 27.50 8.29
CA GLU A 371 14.01 26.77 8.94
C GLU A 371 13.67 26.47 10.40
N SER A 372 14.00 25.27 10.87
CA SER A 372 13.78 24.83 12.25
C SER A 372 14.81 23.80 12.69
N ASP A 373 15.13 23.81 13.99
CA ASP A 373 16.00 22.82 14.62
C ASP A 373 15.34 21.43 14.66
N THR A 374 14.01 21.36 14.67
CA THR A 374 13.23 20.13 14.59
C THR A 374 12.74 19.88 13.16
N PRO A 375 12.68 18.62 12.68
CA PRO A 375 12.14 18.33 11.36
C PRO A 375 10.69 18.80 11.22
N PHE A 376 10.35 19.36 10.06
CA PHE A 376 8.98 19.72 9.73
C PHE A 376 8.14 18.46 9.49
N GLY A 377 6.87 18.49 9.94
CA GLY A 377 5.89 17.42 9.74
C GLY A 377 4.73 17.88 8.85
N LEU A 378 3.55 18.07 9.47
CA LEU A 378 2.36 18.58 8.79
C LEU A 378 2.42 20.12 8.62
N LEU A 379 2.06 20.56 7.41
CA LEU A 379 1.90 21.93 7.00
C LEU A 379 0.48 22.13 6.46
N GLU A 380 -0.19 23.19 6.94
CA GLU A 380 -1.50 23.60 6.43
C GLU A 380 -1.36 24.91 5.67
N LEU A 381 -1.75 24.91 4.39
CA LEU A 381 -1.65 26.06 3.49
C LEU A 381 -3.03 26.54 3.04
N ASP A 382 -3.19 27.85 2.90
CA ASP A 382 -4.34 28.50 2.28
C ASP A 382 -4.10 28.63 0.77
N MET A 383 -4.89 27.94 -0.03
CA MET A 383 -4.71 27.88 -1.48
C MET A 383 -4.97 29.23 -2.18
N HIS A 384 -5.59 30.22 -1.54
CA HIS A 384 -5.77 31.54 -2.15
C HIS A 384 -4.67 32.52 -1.74
N LYS A 385 -4.08 32.35 -0.56
CA LYS A 385 -3.02 33.25 -0.04
C LYS A 385 -1.62 32.75 -0.33
N ASP A 386 -1.42 31.43 -0.20
CA ASP A 386 -0.09 30.80 -0.27
C ASP A 386 0.19 30.21 -1.65
N SER A 387 -0.73 30.36 -2.61
CA SER A 387 -0.50 30.00 -4.00
C SER A 387 -0.38 31.23 -4.89
N LYS A 388 0.17 31.00 -6.07
CA LYS A 388 0.27 31.98 -7.15
C LYS A 388 -0.45 31.46 -8.39
N ASP A 389 -0.68 32.37 -9.33
CA ASP A 389 -1.18 31.99 -10.65
C ASP A 389 -0.10 31.19 -11.40
N LEU A 390 -0.58 30.23 -12.21
CA LEU A 390 0.25 29.33 -12.99
C LEU A 390 1.13 30.12 -13.97
N GLN A 391 2.45 29.99 -13.85
CA GLN A 391 3.39 30.80 -14.63
C GLN A 391 3.67 30.21 -16.03
N ASP A 392 3.55 28.89 -16.18
CA ASP A 392 3.75 28.20 -17.45
C ASP A 392 2.53 28.39 -18.36
N THR A 393 2.62 29.34 -19.30
CA THR A 393 1.52 29.73 -20.19
C THR A 393 1.07 28.59 -21.12
N ASP A 394 2.00 27.74 -21.54
CA ASP A 394 1.69 26.62 -22.42
C ASP A 394 0.93 25.54 -21.65
N LEU A 395 1.38 25.21 -20.44
CA LEU A 395 0.65 24.32 -19.55
C LEU A 395 -0.74 24.89 -19.22
N GLN A 396 -0.82 26.18 -18.92
CA GLN A 396 -2.09 26.85 -18.62
C GLN A 396 -3.09 26.72 -19.77
N ALA A 397 -2.66 26.95 -21.02
CA ALA A 397 -3.51 26.83 -22.19
C ALA A 397 -4.04 25.40 -22.37
N HIS A 398 -3.17 24.39 -22.20
CA HIS A 398 -3.59 22.98 -22.27
C HIS A 398 -4.60 22.62 -21.18
N LEU A 399 -4.35 23.06 -19.95
CA LEU A 399 -5.27 22.79 -18.82
C LEU A 399 -6.62 23.48 -19.02
N GLN A 400 -6.64 24.72 -19.50
CA GLN A 400 -7.88 25.45 -19.79
C GLN A 400 -8.71 24.79 -20.90
N ALA A 401 -8.07 24.19 -21.90
CA ALA A 401 -8.76 23.43 -22.94
C ALA A 401 -9.43 22.16 -22.40
N SER A 402 -8.80 21.49 -21.43
CA SER A 402 -9.31 20.25 -20.83
C SER A 402 -10.28 20.48 -19.66
N TYR A 403 -10.17 21.60 -18.95
CA TYR A 403 -10.92 21.90 -17.71
C TYR A 403 -11.55 23.31 -17.74
N PRO A 404 -12.64 23.55 -18.50
CA PRO A 404 -13.20 24.88 -18.70
C PRO A 404 -14.28 25.31 -17.68
N LYS A 405 -14.51 26.63 -17.54
CA LYS A 405 -15.62 27.36 -16.87
C LYS A 405 -15.90 27.12 -15.37
N ASP A 406 -15.57 25.97 -14.77
CA ASP A 406 -15.82 25.67 -13.34
C ASP A 406 -14.57 25.22 -12.55
N TYR A 407 -13.39 25.33 -13.16
CA TYR A 407 -12.10 24.99 -12.55
C TYR A 407 -11.23 26.23 -12.30
N GLU A 408 -10.50 26.19 -11.20
CA GLU A 408 -9.45 27.15 -10.86
C GLU A 408 -8.08 26.45 -10.92
N PHE A 409 -7.05 27.19 -11.32
CA PHE A 409 -5.67 26.69 -11.42
C PHE A 409 -4.79 27.44 -10.44
N LYS A 410 -4.15 26.74 -9.51
CA LYS A 410 -3.23 27.30 -8.52
C LYS A 410 -1.87 26.62 -8.58
N GLU A 411 -0.80 27.36 -8.34
CA GLU A 411 0.56 26.83 -8.26
C GLU A 411 1.17 27.15 -6.89
N ILE A 412 1.79 26.15 -6.25
CA ILE A 412 2.59 26.31 -5.04
C ILE A 412 3.97 25.74 -5.33
N ASP A 413 5.01 26.56 -5.15
CA ASP A 413 6.39 26.09 -5.24
C ASP A 413 6.89 25.64 -3.88
N VAL A 414 7.32 24.39 -3.76
CA VAL A 414 8.05 23.87 -2.59
C VAL A 414 9.50 23.59 -3.00
N THR A 415 10.47 24.25 -2.39
CA THR A 415 11.90 24.04 -2.70
C THR A 415 12.62 23.37 -1.53
N ILE A 416 13.34 22.28 -1.80
CA ILE A 416 14.12 21.50 -0.83
C ILE A 416 15.48 21.18 -1.45
N GLY A 417 16.56 21.72 -0.89
CA GLY A 417 17.89 21.57 -1.45
C GLY A 417 17.96 22.06 -2.91
N ILE A 418 18.34 21.16 -3.83
CA ILE A 418 18.40 21.43 -5.27
C ILE A 418 17.07 21.21 -6.00
N HIS A 419 16.04 20.71 -5.31
CA HIS A 419 14.77 20.35 -5.91
C HIS A 419 13.74 21.46 -5.73
N ARG A 420 13.10 21.88 -6.82
CA ARG A 420 11.92 22.73 -6.82
C ARG A 420 10.72 21.93 -7.30
N LEU A 421 9.74 21.71 -6.43
CA LEU A 421 8.46 21.10 -6.78
C LEU A 421 7.46 22.20 -7.13
N ALA A 422 7.14 22.33 -8.41
CA ALA A 422 6.04 23.18 -8.88
C ALA A 422 4.75 22.35 -8.82
N LEU A 423 4.00 22.48 -7.72
CA LEU A 423 2.76 21.76 -7.46
C LEU A 423 1.59 22.55 -8.05
N VAL A 424 0.99 22.02 -9.12
CA VAL A 424 -0.12 22.65 -9.83
C VAL A 424 -1.42 21.96 -9.47
N PHE A 425 -2.40 22.72 -9.00
CA PHE A 425 -3.70 22.25 -8.55
C PHE A 425 -4.81 22.72 -9.48
N ILE A 426 -5.58 21.77 -9.98
CA ILE A 426 -6.80 21.98 -10.75
C ILE A 426 -7.97 21.73 -9.80
N ILE A 427 -8.65 22.81 -9.39
CA ILE A 427 -9.68 22.78 -8.35
C ILE A 427 -11.04 23.01 -8.98
N ARG A 428 -11.90 22.00 -8.95
CA ARG A 428 -13.30 22.18 -9.35
C ARG A 428 -14.08 22.83 -8.22
N GLN A 429 -14.71 23.96 -8.49
CA GLN A 429 -15.40 24.74 -7.44
C GLN A 429 -16.74 24.13 -7.02
N THR A 430 -17.36 23.33 -7.90
CA THR A 430 -18.67 22.72 -7.62
C THR A 430 -18.50 21.33 -7.00
N ILE A 431 -19.04 21.14 -5.79
CA ILE A 431 -19.07 19.84 -5.12
C ILE A 431 -20.10 18.92 -5.80
N PRO A 432 -19.73 17.71 -6.21
CA PRO A 432 -20.63 16.72 -6.78
C PRO A 432 -21.84 16.42 -5.88
N LYS A 433 -23.01 16.20 -6.50
CA LYS A 433 -24.26 15.94 -5.77
C LYS A 433 -24.21 14.66 -4.95
N VAL A 434 -23.41 13.69 -5.38
CA VAL A 434 -23.17 12.42 -4.65
C VAL A 434 -22.67 12.67 -3.22
N TYR A 435 -21.93 13.76 -2.99
CA TYR A 435 -21.39 14.08 -1.67
C TYR A 435 -22.30 14.93 -0.79
N LYS A 436 -23.46 15.40 -1.29
CA LYS A 436 -24.30 16.41 -0.61
C LYS A 436 -24.69 16.03 0.83
N GLN A 437 -24.98 14.75 1.08
CA GLN A 437 -25.37 14.29 2.41
C GLN A 437 -24.15 14.15 3.33
N ALA A 438 -23.11 13.43 2.90
CA ALA A 438 -21.88 13.25 3.66
C ALA A 438 -21.18 14.59 3.98
N TYR A 439 -21.29 15.57 3.08
CA TYR A 439 -20.70 16.90 3.26
C TYR A 439 -21.33 17.70 4.41
N LYS A 440 -22.57 17.43 4.82
CA LYS A 440 -23.23 18.21 5.90
C LYS A 440 -22.47 18.08 7.22
N GLU A 441 -22.09 16.86 7.56
CA GLU A 441 -21.39 16.50 8.81
C GLU A 441 -19.87 16.44 8.64
N TYR A 442 -19.35 16.78 7.46
CA TYR A 442 -17.91 16.74 7.21
C TYR A 442 -17.21 17.85 7.97
N GLU A 443 -16.24 17.49 8.81
CA GLU A 443 -15.46 18.41 9.65
C GLU A 443 -14.50 19.25 8.79
N TYR A 444 -13.85 18.63 7.79
CA TYR A 444 -12.75 19.22 7.04
C TYR A 444 -13.19 19.94 5.75
N LYS A 445 -14.31 20.66 5.78
CA LYS A 445 -14.91 21.32 4.59
C LYS A 445 -13.97 22.23 3.82
N GLU A 446 -13.06 22.91 4.50
CA GLU A 446 -12.09 23.82 3.87
C GLU A 446 -11.03 23.08 3.04
N TYR A 447 -10.78 21.80 3.32
CA TYR A 447 -9.85 20.95 2.57
C TYR A 447 -10.48 20.36 1.29
N GLY A 448 -11.78 20.60 1.08
CA GLY A 448 -12.52 20.05 -0.05
C GLY A 448 -12.89 18.58 0.13
N VAL A 449 -13.58 18.04 -0.88
CA VAL A 449 -14.13 16.68 -0.87
C VAL A 449 -13.45 15.80 -1.90
N GLY A 450 -13.11 14.56 -1.53
CA GLY A 450 -12.41 13.62 -2.40
C GLY A 450 -10.92 13.61 -2.13
N ILE A 451 -10.14 13.06 -3.06
CA ILE A 451 -8.70 12.85 -2.92
C ILE A 451 -7.94 13.58 -4.02
N TYR A 452 -6.65 13.82 -3.81
CA TYR A 452 -5.78 14.31 -4.87
C TYR A 452 -5.53 13.20 -5.89
N LYS A 453 -5.62 13.54 -7.19
CA LYS A 453 -5.22 12.66 -8.29
C LYS A 453 -4.12 13.32 -9.12
N GLN A 454 -2.96 12.69 -9.20
CA GLN A 454 -1.89 13.18 -10.07
C GLN A 454 -2.22 12.91 -11.54
N LEU A 455 -2.05 13.93 -12.38
CA LEU A 455 -2.15 13.85 -13.84
C LEU A 455 -0.74 13.69 -14.41
N LEU A 456 -0.38 12.45 -14.70
CA LEU A 456 0.98 12.09 -15.12
C LEU A 456 1.33 12.67 -16.50
N GLU A 457 0.34 12.83 -17.37
CA GLU A 457 0.51 13.36 -18.73
C GLU A 457 0.96 14.84 -18.77
N TYR A 458 0.75 15.59 -17.70
CA TYR A 458 1.22 16.98 -17.57
C TYR A 458 2.43 17.12 -16.64
N SER A 459 2.84 16.03 -15.97
CA SER A 459 3.98 16.05 -15.05
C SER A 459 5.30 15.98 -15.83
N LYS A 460 6.29 16.80 -15.45
CA LYS A 460 7.60 16.86 -16.12
C LYS A 460 8.72 17.15 -15.13
N ASP A 461 9.92 16.67 -15.43
CA ASP A 461 11.14 16.94 -14.66
C ASP A 461 12.16 17.62 -15.58
N ILE A 462 12.70 18.76 -15.16
CA ILE A 462 13.68 19.53 -15.92
C ILE A 462 14.85 19.91 -15.02
N GLN A 463 16.06 19.61 -15.46
CA GLN A 463 17.29 20.04 -14.81
C GLN A 463 17.81 21.32 -15.47
N HIS A 464 18.10 22.34 -14.67
CA HIS A 464 18.68 23.61 -15.11
C HIS A 464 19.95 23.91 -14.32
N ASN A 465 20.93 24.49 -14.99
CA ASN A 465 22.10 25.08 -14.34
C ASN A 465 21.79 26.55 -14.06
N LYS A 466 21.91 26.97 -12.81
CA LYS A 466 21.76 28.35 -12.36
C LYS A 466 23.14 28.90 -12.04
N GLU A 467 23.60 29.84 -12.86
CA GLU A 467 24.82 30.60 -12.60
C GLU A 467 24.53 31.67 -11.54
N SER A 468 25.23 31.63 -10.40
CA SER A 468 25.21 32.75 -9.46
C SER A 468 26.26 33.78 -9.91
N MET A 469 25.83 35.00 -10.23
CA MET A 469 26.73 36.14 -10.45
C MET A 469 27.11 36.79 -9.11
N GLU A 470 27.69 36.02 -8.19
CA GLU A 470 28.33 36.57 -7.00
C GLU A 470 29.83 36.70 -7.29
N ASN A 471 30.21 37.86 -7.82
CA ASN A 471 31.55 38.30 -8.21
C ASN A 471 32.13 37.63 -9.46
N GLN A 472 32.62 38.46 -10.39
CA GLN A 472 33.11 38.12 -11.74
C GLN A 472 34.30 37.13 -11.79
N GLU A 473 34.76 36.59 -10.66
CA GLU A 473 35.93 35.71 -10.58
C GLU A 473 35.61 34.25 -10.20
N ASN A 474 34.40 33.90 -9.73
CA ASN A 474 34.04 32.50 -9.43
C ASN A 474 32.54 32.23 -9.67
N SER A 475 32.16 31.82 -10.88
CA SER A 475 30.80 31.34 -11.15
C SER A 475 30.59 29.95 -10.54
N LEU A 476 29.91 29.88 -9.40
CA LEU A 476 29.35 28.62 -8.90
C LEU A 476 28.12 28.26 -9.75
N GLN A 477 28.25 27.23 -10.60
CA GLN A 477 27.12 26.63 -11.27
C GLN A 477 26.34 25.79 -10.24
N SER A 478 25.19 26.30 -9.80
CA SER A 478 24.27 25.54 -8.95
C SER A 478 23.27 24.77 -9.82
N ILE A 479 23.05 23.49 -9.54
CA ILE A 479 22.05 22.69 -10.24
C ILE A 479 20.70 22.86 -9.54
N VAL A 480 19.65 23.11 -10.32
CA VAL A 480 18.26 23.08 -9.83
C VAL A 480 17.47 22.08 -10.67
N ILE A 481 16.77 21.18 -10.01
CA ILE A 481 15.86 20.22 -10.64
C ILE A 481 14.42 20.67 -10.37
N THR A 482 13.71 21.07 -11.41
CA THR A 482 12.31 21.45 -11.33
C THR A 482 11.43 20.23 -11.62
N HIS A 483 10.62 19.85 -10.64
CA HIS A 483 9.60 18.81 -10.73
C HIS A 483 8.22 19.47 -10.85
N THR A 484 7.66 19.53 -12.05
CA THR A 484 6.27 19.95 -12.23
C THR A 484 5.37 18.75 -11.98
N ARG A 485 4.44 18.90 -11.03
CA ARG A 485 3.47 17.86 -10.69
C ARG A 485 2.09 18.49 -10.72
N VAL A 486 1.22 17.95 -11.56
CA VAL A 486 -0.14 18.49 -11.77
C VAL A 486 -1.16 17.55 -11.12
N PHE A 487 -2.09 18.12 -10.37
CA PHE A 487 -3.09 17.38 -9.60
C PHE A 487 -4.49 17.89 -9.90
N LEU A 488 -5.45 16.96 -10.04
CA LEU A 488 -6.84 17.26 -9.69
C LEU A 488 -6.92 17.31 -8.17
N ALA A 489 -7.33 18.45 -7.64
CA ALA A 489 -7.52 18.67 -6.21
C ALA A 489 -8.93 18.24 -5.77
N PRO A 490 -9.13 17.97 -4.46
CA PRO A 490 -10.44 17.79 -3.87
C PRO A 490 -11.41 18.92 -4.27
N TYR A 491 -12.68 18.57 -4.47
CA TYR A 491 -13.72 19.50 -4.90
C TYR A 491 -13.89 20.64 -3.88
N GLY A 492 -13.81 21.88 -4.35
CA GLY A 492 -13.96 23.08 -3.52
C GLY A 492 -12.87 23.28 -2.47
N ALA A 493 -11.68 22.68 -2.65
CA ALA A 493 -10.56 22.86 -1.74
C ALA A 493 -10.13 24.34 -1.67
N LYS A 494 -10.01 24.84 -0.44
CA LYS A 494 -9.47 26.17 -0.09
C LYS A 494 -8.21 26.07 0.75
N LYS A 495 -8.03 24.96 1.46
CA LYS A 495 -6.84 24.62 2.21
C LYS A 495 -6.21 23.33 1.68
N LEU A 496 -4.89 23.25 1.80
CA LEU A 496 -4.08 22.08 1.47
C LEU A 496 -3.42 21.59 2.76
N SER A 497 -3.56 20.30 3.05
CA SER A 497 -2.70 19.61 4.01
C SER A 497 -1.53 18.98 3.27
N PHE A 498 -0.31 19.34 3.65
CA PHE A 498 0.93 18.86 3.07
C PHE A 498 1.84 18.33 4.19
N GLU A 499 2.27 17.08 4.12
CA GLU A 499 3.09 16.45 5.17
C GLU A 499 4.45 16.05 4.60
N PHE A 500 5.53 16.39 5.29
CA PHE A 500 6.83 15.80 5.04
C PHE A 500 6.90 14.47 5.79
N ALA A 501 7.16 13.38 5.07
CA ALA A 501 7.47 12.10 5.71
C ALA A 501 8.86 12.18 6.35
N ASN A 502 8.98 11.70 7.60
CA ASN A 502 10.22 11.70 8.37
C ASN A 502 10.60 10.27 8.78
N GLY A 503 11.88 9.92 8.72
CA GLY A 503 12.34 8.61 9.20
C GLY A 503 11.57 7.45 8.54
N LEU A 504 11.14 6.46 9.33
CA LEU A 504 10.49 5.25 8.84
C LEU A 504 9.00 5.41 8.47
N ASP A 505 8.48 6.64 8.36
CA ASP A 505 7.08 6.95 8.05
C ASP A 505 6.47 6.21 6.85
N SER A 506 7.28 5.81 5.85
CA SER A 506 6.78 5.00 4.72
C SER A 506 6.35 3.58 5.09
N ILE A 507 6.74 3.10 6.27
CA ILE A 507 6.48 1.75 6.78
C ILE A 507 5.32 1.76 7.79
N ILE A 508 5.00 2.91 8.39
CA ILE A 508 4.24 2.97 9.64
C ILE A 508 2.79 3.45 9.45
N GLU A 509 2.40 4.09 8.34
CA GLU A 509 1.02 4.62 8.22
C GLU A 509 0.45 4.56 6.78
N GLU A 510 -0.48 3.63 6.50
CA GLU A 510 -1.46 3.83 5.42
C GLU A 510 -2.60 4.71 5.93
N LYS A 511 -2.52 6.01 5.66
CA LYS A 511 -3.60 6.98 5.92
C LYS A 511 -4.54 7.03 4.71
N GLU A 512 -5.84 6.83 4.93
CA GLU A 512 -6.86 7.04 3.89
C GLU A 512 -6.87 8.52 3.44
N GLY A 513 -7.03 8.76 2.14
CA GLY A 513 -7.01 10.12 1.58
C GLY A 513 -5.62 10.72 1.33
N VAL A 514 -4.55 9.94 1.53
CA VAL A 514 -3.17 10.37 1.25
C VAL A 514 -2.75 10.06 -0.18
N LEU A 515 -2.30 11.10 -0.90
CA LEU A 515 -1.53 10.92 -2.13
C LEU A 515 -0.03 11.07 -1.81
N LYS A 516 0.74 10.02 -2.12
CA LYS A 516 2.19 9.98 -1.93
C LYS A 516 2.91 10.66 -3.09
N ILE A 517 3.82 11.59 -2.80
CA ILE A 517 4.73 12.22 -3.75
C ILE A 517 6.14 11.73 -3.40
N HIS A 518 6.84 11.14 -4.37
CA HIS A 518 8.22 10.67 -4.16
C HIS A 518 9.20 11.66 -4.77
N LEU A 519 10.17 12.09 -3.96
CA LEU A 519 11.29 12.92 -4.36
C LEU A 519 12.58 12.16 -4.02
N ILE A 520 13.39 11.87 -5.02
CA ILE A 520 14.63 11.12 -4.86
C ILE A 520 15.79 12.00 -5.34
N ASN A 521 16.77 12.21 -4.47
CA ASN A 521 17.99 12.98 -4.74
C ASN A 521 19.00 12.19 -5.58
N GLN A 522 18.55 11.51 -6.63
CA GLN A 522 19.45 10.90 -7.59
C GLN A 522 19.76 11.92 -8.68
N ILE A 523 21.03 12.33 -8.76
CA ILE A 523 21.56 13.00 -9.95
C ILE A 523 21.30 12.06 -11.12
N VAL A 524 20.45 12.48 -12.06
CA VAL A 524 20.22 11.77 -13.32
C VAL A 524 21.59 11.61 -13.98
N LYS A 525 22.19 10.42 -13.87
CA LYS A 525 23.33 10.07 -14.71
C LYS A 525 22.81 10.12 -16.14
N LYS A 526 23.29 11.08 -16.93
CA LYS A 526 23.09 11.08 -18.38
C LYS A 526 23.44 9.68 -18.87
N GLY A 527 22.44 8.98 -19.42
CA GLY A 527 22.71 7.81 -20.25
C GLY A 527 23.65 8.25 -21.37
N ILE A 528 24.74 7.51 -21.54
CA ILE A 528 25.58 7.55 -22.74
C ILE A 528 24.83 6.82 -23.83
#